data_AF-A0A821BLX2-F1
#
_entry.id   AF-A0A821BLX2-F1
#
_cell.length_a   1.000
_cell.length_b   1.000
_cell.length_c   1.000
_cell.angle_alpha   90.00
_cell.angle_beta   90.00
_cell.angle_gamma   90.00
#
_symmetry.space_group_name_H-M   'P 1'
#
loop_
_entity.id
_entity.type
_entity.pdbx_description
1 polymer ?
#
loop_
_entity_poly.entity_id
_entity_poly.type
_entity_poly.pdbx_seq_one_letter_code
_entity_poly.pdbx_strand_id
1 'polypeptide(L)'
;MIHTMNALRENSDLLLSTMDVFIKEPFMEWMEHALKTSKQVSQSESSTIHSDDTYAKDRIRSARLKLNGINPAVITGYALRQMENVVDGDQIQNKRAQILMQYQSNRYHKLTVDEQIDCIIDQATDVDILGRT
;
A
#
# COMPACT_ATOMS: atom_id res chain seq x y z
N MET A 1 -4.75 -16.57 -5.03
CA MET A 1 -4.80 -15.15 -4.63
C MET A 1 -6.22 -14.65 -4.44
N ILE A 2 -7.12 -14.82 -5.43
CA ILE A 2 -8.53 -14.38 -5.34
C ILE A 2 -9.24 -14.92 -4.09
N HIS A 3 -9.29 -16.24 -3.91
CA HIS A 3 -9.95 -16.88 -2.75
C HIS A 3 -9.40 -16.38 -1.40
N THR A 4 -8.07 -16.25 -1.29
CA THR A 4 -7.41 -15.73 -0.08
C THR A 4 -7.77 -14.27 0.17
N MET A 5 -7.72 -13.42 -0.86
CA MET A 5 -8.08 -12.01 -0.74
C MET A 5 -9.55 -11.85 -0.35
N ASN A 6 -10.44 -12.66 -0.91
CA ASN A 6 -11.85 -12.64 -0.52
C ASN A 6 -12.03 -12.96 0.97
N ALA A 7 -11.43 -14.05 1.46
CA ALA A 7 -11.50 -14.44 2.87
C ALA A 7 -10.92 -13.38 3.82
N LEU A 8 -9.82 -12.71 3.42
CA LEU A 8 -9.21 -11.62 4.20
C LEU A 8 -10.09 -10.37 4.24
N ARG A 9 -10.79 -10.03 3.14
CA ARG A 9 -11.71 -8.87 3.10
C ARG A 9 -12.98 -9.14 3.91
N GLU A 10 -13.51 -10.36 3.86
CA GLU A 10 -14.68 -10.79 4.63
C GLU A 10 -14.47 -10.65 6.14
N ASN A 11 -13.26 -10.92 6.63
CA ASN A 11 -12.91 -10.83 8.06
C ASN A 11 -11.91 -9.69 8.36
N SER A 12 -12.04 -8.59 7.61
CA SER A 12 -11.08 -7.48 7.67
C SER A 12 -11.03 -6.79 9.04
N ASP A 13 -12.14 -6.73 9.78
CA ASP A 13 -12.19 -6.11 11.10
C ASP A 13 -11.32 -6.83 12.13
N LEU A 14 -11.40 -8.17 12.20
CA LEU A 14 -10.58 -8.97 13.12
C LEU A 14 -9.09 -8.78 12.83
N LEU A 15 -8.71 -8.77 11.54
CA LEU A 15 -7.34 -8.56 11.13
C LEU A 15 -6.85 -7.14 11.49
N LEU A 16 -7.66 -6.11 11.23
CA LEU A 16 -7.32 -4.73 11.56
C LEU A 16 -7.19 -4.52 13.08
N SER A 17 -8.09 -5.08 13.89
CA SER A 17 -8.01 -5.03 15.34
C SER A 17 -6.74 -5.71 15.86
N THR A 18 -6.38 -6.85 15.29
CA THR A 18 -5.16 -7.57 15.66
C THR A 18 -3.93 -6.73 15.30
N MET A 19 -3.87 -6.19 14.09
CA MET A 19 -2.77 -5.31 13.66
C MET A 19 -2.63 -4.06 14.54
N ASP A 20 -3.75 -3.48 14.98
CA ASP A 20 -3.76 -2.30 15.85
C ASP A 20 -3.14 -2.58 17.23
N VAL A 21 -3.41 -3.77 17.81
CA VAL A 21 -2.75 -4.21 19.05
C VAL A 21 -1.24 -4.38 18.83
N PHE A 22 -0.82 -5.06 17.76
CA PHE A 22 0.60 -5.30 17.46
C PHE A 22 1.40 -4.01 17.22
N ILE A 23 0.78 -3.00 16.62
CA ILE A 23 1.44 -1.71 16.36
C ILE A 23 1.51 -0.85 17.63
N LYS A 24 0.59 -1.02 18.58
CA LYS A 24 0.54 -0.29 19.86
C LYS A 24 1.34 -0.94 20.98
N GLU A 25 1.54 -2.26 20.95
CA GLU A 25 2.29 -3.05 21.95
C GLU A 25 3.54 -3.65 21.33
N PRO A 26 4.60 -2.87 21.17
CA PRO A 26 5.44 -3.19 20.05
C PRO A 26 6.78 -3.63 20.67
N PHE A 27 7.09 -4.93 20.51
CA PHE A 27 8.28 -5.59 21.09
C PHE A 27 9.59 -4.85 20.81
N MET A 28 10.46 -4.65 21.79
CA MET A 28 11.68 -3.80 21.73
C MET A 28 12.45 -3.78 20.38
N GLU A 29 12.52 -4.92 19.67
CA GLU A 29 13.14 -5.07 18.34
C GLU A 29 12.44 -4.33 17.16
N TRP A 30 11.10 -4.21 17.12
CA TRP A 30 10.45 -3.47 16.02
C TRP A 30 10.74 -1.96 16.13
N MET A 31 10.87 -1.44 17.36
CA MET A 31 11.10 -0.02 17.63
C MET A 31 12.49 0.37 17.12
N GLU A 32 13.49 -0.49 17.35
CA GLU A 32 14.83 -0.32 16.79
C GLU A 32 14.82 -0.34 15.26
N HIS A 33 14.05 -1.25 14.65
CA HIS A 33 13.96 -1.33 13.19
C HIS A 33 13.18 -0.14 12.58
N ALA A 34 12.10 0.30 13.21
CA ALA A 34 11.32 1.47 12.79
C ALA A 34 12.17 2.75 12.86
N LEU A 35 12.93 2.94 13.94
CA LEU A 35 13.89 4.04 14.08
C LEU A 35 15.03 3.95 13.07
N LYS A 36 15.51 2.75 12.74
CA LYS A 36 16.56 2.57 11.73
C LYS A 36 16.05 2.90 10.33
N THR A 37 14.85 2.45 9.98
CA THR A 37 14.21 2.75 8.70
C THR A 37 13.85 4.23 8.57
N SER A 38 13.34 4.88 9.63
CA SER A 38 13.05 6.32 9.59
C SER A 38 14.32 7.15 9.38
N LYS A 39 15.42 6.80 10.07
CA LYS A 39 16.72 7.47 9.90
C LYS A 39 17.31 7.29 8.50
N GLN A 40 17.18 6.10 7.89
CA GLN A 40 17.63 5.86 6.52
C GLN A 40 16.83 6.69 5.50
N VAL A 41 15.52 6.80 5.68
CA VAL A 41 14.65 7.64 4.82
C VAL A 41 14.94 9.14 5.02
N SER A 42 15.27 9.58 6.24
CA SER A 42 15.63 10.97 6.53
C SER A 42 17.01 11.39 6.00
N GLN A 43 17.92 10.46 5.71
CA GLN A 43 19.21 10.78 5.09
C GLN A 43 19.10 11.05 3.59
N SER A 44 18.06 10.55 2.92
CA SER A 44 17.87 10.72 1.48
C SER A 44 17.14 12.00 1.07
N GLU A 45 16.32 12.61 1.93
CA GLU A 45 15.74 13.94 1.69
C GLU A 45 15.04 14.49 2.94
N SER A 46 14.98 15.83 3.06
CA SER A 46 14.48 16.63 4.19
C SER A 46 13.09 16.21 4.69
N SER A 47 13.03 15.20 5.57
CA SER A 47 11.78 14.64 6.03
C SER A 47 11.70 14.66 7.56
N THR A 48 10.67 15.37 8.03
CA THR A 48 10.21 15.50 9.41
C THR A 48 10.29 14.15 10.12
N ILE A 49 10.95 14.14 11.30
CA ILE A 49 10.95 13.00 12.21
C ILE A 49 9.49 12.67 12.51
N HIS A 50 8.98 11.58 11.93
CA HIS A 50 7.65 11.08 12.26
C HIS A 50 7.75 10.52 13.68
N SER A 51 6.91 11.02 14.58
CA SER A 51 6.71 10.39 15.87
C SER A 51 6.27 8.93 15.65
N ASP A 52 6.64 8.02 16.56
CA ASP A 52 6.28 6.59 16.46
C ASP A 52 4.76 6.39 16.22
N ASP A 53 3.94 7.28 16.79
CA ASP A 53 2.48 7.31 16.62
C ASP A 53 2.02 7.64 15.18
N THR A 54 2.78 8.45 14.43
CA THR A 54 2.44 8.79 13.04
C THR A 54 2.72 7.62 12.10
N TYR A 55 3.84 6.93 12.30
CA TYR A 55 4.19 5.73 11.52
C TYR A 55 3.18 4.60 11.73
N ALA A 56 2.81 4.35 13.00
CA ALA A 56 1.79 3.40 13.39
C ALA A 56 0.45 3.63 12.66
N LYS A 57 -0.04 4.87 12.72
CA LYS A 57 -1.28 5.30 12.07
C LYS A 57 -1.24 5.11 10.55
N ASP A 58 -0.11 5.45 9.91
CA ASP A 58 0.06 5.29 8.47
C ASP A 58 0.02 3.81 8.04
N ARG A 59 0.60 2.90 8.84
CA ARG A 59 0.56 1.45 8.56
C ARG A 59 -0.84 0.86 8.69
N ILE A 60 -1.58 1.21 9.75
CA ILE A 60 -2.98 0.79 9.91
C ILE A 60 -3.87 1.36 8.80
N ARG A 61 -3.68 2.65 8.46
CA ARG A 61 -4.41 3.28 7.35
C ARG A 61 -4.14 2.55 6.03
N SER A 62 -2.88 2.24 5.73
CA SER A 62 -2.51 1.48 4.53
C SER A 62 -3.18 0.10 4.50
N ALA A 63 -3.15 -0.65 5.61
CA ALA A 63 -3.80 -1.94 5.72
C ALA A 63 -5.32 -1.86 5.46
N ARG A 64 -5.98 -0.84 6.04
CA ARG A 64 -7.41 -0.60 5.82
C ARG A 64 -7.73 -0.32 4.36
N LEU A 65 -6.92 0.49 3.66
CA LEU A 65 -7.12 0.75 2.23
C LEU A 65 -6.96 -0.53 1.40
N LYS A 66 -5.97 -1.38 1.72
CA LYS A 66 -5.75 -2.67 1.04
C LYS A 66 -6.97 -3.59 1.18
N LEU A 67 -7.49 -3.74 2.40
CA LEU A 67 -8.65 -4.60 2.67
C LEU A 67 -9.97 -4.01 2.14
N ASN A 68 -10.07 -2.69 2.05
CA ASN A 68 -11.21 -2.05 1.39
C ASN A 68 -11.23 -2.25 -0.12
N GLY A 69 -10.16 -2.74 -0.74
CA GLY A 69 -10.06 -2.97 -2.18
C GLY A 69 -9.71 -1.71 -2.96
N ILE A 70 -8.95 -0.81 -2.35
CA ILE A 70 -8.42 0.36 -3.08
C ILE A 70 -7.35 -0.12 -4.07
N ASN A 71 -7.24 0.57 -5.20
CA ASN A 71 -6.27 0.25 -6.23
C ASN A 71 -4.83 0.19 -5.65
N PRO A 72 -4.10 -0.92 -5.85
CA PRO A 72 -2.73 -1.10 -5.37
C PRO A 72 -1.77 0.04 -5.73
N ALA A 73 -1.88 0.59 -6.94
CA ALA A 73 -1.05 1.69 -7.40
C ALA A 73 -1.19 2.93 -6.51
N VAL A 74 -2.43 3.28 -6.14
CA VAL A 74 -2.72 4.43 -5.27
C VAL A 74 -2.08 4.26 -3.89
N ILE A 75 -2.14 3.04 -3.34
CA ILE A 75 -1.58 2.73 -2.02
C ILE A 75 -0.06 2.81 -2.05
N THR A 76 0.57 2.27 -3.09
CA THR A 76 2.03 2.31 -3.27
C THR A 76 2.53 3.72 -3.56
N GLY A 77 1.82 4.50 -4.36
CA GLY A 77 2.15 5.91 -4.64
C GLY A 77 2.19 6.74 -3.36
N TYR A 78 1.16 6.60 -2.51
CA TYR A 78 1.12 7.26 -1.21
C TYR A 78 2.31 6.87 -0.30
N ALA A 79 2.74 5.61 -0.33
CA ALA A 79 3.85 5.13 0.48
C ALA A 79 5.22 5.65 -0.01
N LEU A 80 5.40 5.81 -1.33
CA LEU A 80 6.68 6.20 -1.91
C LEU A 80 6.89 7.71 -2.04
N ARG A 81 5.82 8.52 -2.01
CA ARG A 81 5.83 10.02 -2.07
C ARG A 81 6.55 10.66 -3.27
N GLN A 82 7.28 9.91 -4.11
CA GLN A 82 8.13 10.43 -5.19
C GLN A 82 8.07 9.61 -6.49
N MET A 83 7.44 8.44 -6.50
CA MET A 83 7.40 7.53 -7.67
C MET A 83 5.99 7.32 -8.24
N GLU A 84 5.07 8.28 -8.05
CA GLU A 84 3.66 8.11 -8.43
C GLU A 84 3.47 7.76 -9.91
N ASN A 85 4.24 8.35 -10.82
CA ASN A 85 4.05 8.12 -12.27
C ASN A 85 4.38 6.69 -12.71
N VAL A 86 5.46 6.09 -12.18
CA VAL A 86 5.84 4.70 -12.49
C VAL A 86 4.85 3.72 -11.87
N VAL A 87 4.42 4.03 -10.65
CA VAL A 87 3.49 3.18 -9.89
C VAL A 87 2.09 3.21 -10.49
N ASP A 88 1.61 4.36 -10.96
CA ASP A 88 0.29 4.49 -11.60
C ASP A 88 0.24 3.68 -12.91
N GLY A 89 1.35 3.59 -13.64
CA GLY A 89 1.46 2.82 -14.88
C GLY A 89 0.87 3.53 -16.10
N ASP A 90 1.07 2.93 -17.27
CA ASP A 90 0.56 3.43 -18.54
C ASP A 90 -0.88 2.95 -18.80
N GLN A 91 -1.73 3.87 -19.27
CA GLN A 91 -3.16 3.62 -19.48
C GLN A 91 -3.46 2.62 -20.60
N ILE A 92 -2.52 2.35 -21.50
CA ILE A 92 -2.67 1.41 -22.61
C ILE A 92 -2.15 0.04 -22.20
N GLN A 93 -1.05 -0.02 -21.47
CA GLN A 93 -0.36 -1.28 -21.15
C GLN A 93 -0.78 -1.88 -19.80
N ASN A 94 -1.03 -1.03 -18.79
CA ASN A 94 -1.18 -1.48 -17.42
C ASN A 94 -2.64 -1.55 -16.97
N LYS A 95 -3.04 -2.72 -16.49
CA LYS A 95 -4.40 -2.97 -16.03
C LYS A 95 -4.77 -2.09 -14.84
N ARG A 96 -3.81 -1.78 -13.96
CA ARG A 96 -4.03 -0.88 -12.81
C ARG A 96 -4.36 0.55 -13.21
N ALA A 97 -3.81 1.04 -14.33
CA ALA A 97 -4.10 2.37 -14.88
C ALA A 97 -5.44 2.40 -15.63
N GLN A 98 -5.72 1.36 -16.42
CA GLN A 98 -6.99 1.21 -17.14
C GLN A 98 -8.20 1.20 -16.19
N ILE A 99 -8.12 0.44 -15.10
CA ILE A 99 -9.17 0.35 -14.09
C ILE A 99 -9.39 1.71 -13.41
N LEU A 100 -8.34 2.48 -13.13
CA LEU A 100 -8.49 3.84 -12.61
C LEU A 100 -9.27 4.75 -13.57
N MET A 101 -9.00 4.67 -14.87
CA MET A 101 -9.74 5.42 -15.88
C MET A 101 -11.20 4.99 -15.99
N GLN A 102 -11.46 3.68 -15.95
CA GLN A 102 -12.82 3.11 -15.99
C GLN A 102 -13.70 3.70 -14.88
N TYR A 103 -13.12 3.94 -13.70
CA TYR A 103 -13.80 4.58 -12.57
C TYR A 103 -13.59 6.10 -12.50
N GLN A 104 -13.38 6.76 -13.65
CA GLN A 104 -13.26 8.21 -13.79
C GLN A 104 -12.19 8.81 -12.86
N SER A 105 -11.09 8.10 -12.67
CA SER A 105 -10.00 8.48 -11.77
C SER A 105 -10.43 8.65 -10.30
N ASN A 106 -11.53 8.04 -9.88
CA ASN A 106 -11.85 7.91 -8.46
C ASN A 106 -10.86 6.95 -7.80
N ARG A 107 -9.74 7.50 -7.31
CA ARG A 107 -8.64 6.77 -6.65
C ARG A 107 -9.08 5.98 -5.40
N TYR A 108 -10.25 6.28 -4.86
CA TYR A 108 -10.82 5.60 -3.69
C TYR A 108 -11.99 4.68 -4.04
N HIS A 109 -12.19 4.36 -5.32
CA HIS A 109 -13.16 3.36 -5.73
C HIS A 109 -12.82 1.98 -5.15
N LYS A 110 -13.84 1.27 -4.66
CA LYS A 110 -13.72 -0.08 -4.10
C LYS A 110 -13.73 -1.10 -5.23
N LEU A 111 -12.56 -1.62 -5.57
CA LEU A 111 -12.41 -2.68 -6.56
C LEU A 111 -13.04 -4.00 -6.08
N THR A 112 -13.50 -4.78 -7.06
CA THR A 112 -13.80 -6.20 -6.85
C THR A 112 -12.52 -6.96 -6.50
N VAL A 113 -12.67 -8.18 -5.97
CA VAL A 113 -11.50 -9.00 -5.61
C VAL A 113 -10.68 -9.34 -6.86
N ASP A 114 -11.34 -9.71 -7.96
CA ASP A 114 -10.68 -10.05 -9.22
C ASP A 114 -9.89 -8.86 -9.79
N GLU A 115 -10.51 -7.68 -9.89
CA GLU A 115 -9.83 -6.45 -10.34
C GLU A 115 -8.65 -6.08 -9.45
N GLN A 116 -8.81 -6.21 -8.13
CA GLN A 116 -7.72 -5.95 -7.20
C GLN A 116 -6.54 -6.90 -7.42
N ILE A 117 -6.81 -8.21 -7.61
CA ILE A 117 -5.76 -9.19 -7.89
C ILE A 117 -5.10 -8.93 -9.25
N ASP A 118 -5.89 -8.59 -10.27
CA ASP A 118 -5.37 -8.23 -11.58
C ASP A 118 -4.40 -7.04 -11.50
N CYS A 119 -4.76 -5.98 -10.76
CA CYS A 119 -3.88 -4.84 -10.52
C CYS A 119 -2.60 -5.23 -9.76
N ILE A 120 -2.69 -6.13 -8.77
CA ILE A 120 -1.53 -6.60 -8.00
C ILE A 120 -0.57 -7.36 -8.92
N ILE A 121 -1.09 -8.26 -9.76
CA ILE A 121 -0.28 -9.04 -10.69
C ILE A 121 0.37 -8.11 -11.70
N ASP A 122 -0.40 -7.23 -12.34
CA ASP A 122 0.10 -6.22 -13.28
C ASP A 122 1.25 -5.40 -12.67
N GLN A 123 1.07 -4.86 -11.46
CA GLN A 123 2.09 -4.08 -10.78
C GLN A 123 3.34 -4.91 -10.40
N ALA A 124 3.17 -6.18 -10.02
CA ALA A 124 4.27 -7.06 -9.64
C ALA A 124 5.09 -7.55 -10.85
N THR A 125 4.50 -7.55 -12.04
CA THR A 125 5.16 -7.99 -13.28
C THR A 125 5.56 -6.85 -14.22
N ASP A 126 5.37 -5.60 -13.80
CA ASP A 126 5.68 -4.44 -14.61
C ASP A 126 7.19 -4.27 -14.82
N VAL A 127 7.63 -4.25 -16.07
CA VAL A 127 9.04 -4.12 -16.45
C VAL A 127 9.64 -2.78 -16.00
N ASP A 128 8.88 -1.67 -16.00
CA ASP A 128 9.40 -0.36 -15.56
C ASP A 128 9.58 -0.31 -14.04
N ILE A 129 8.73 -1.02 -13.28
CA ILE A 129 8.93 -1.20 -11.84
C ILE A 129 10.14 -2.09 -11.59
N LEU A 130 10.19 -3.26 -12.23
CA LEU A 130 11.26 -4.25 -12.05
C LEU A 130 12.64 -3.70 -12.46
N GLY A 131 12.70 -2.87 -13.51
CA GLY A 131 13.93 -2.25 -13.98
C GLY A 131 14.51 -1.15 -13.06
N ARG A 132 13.76 -0.73 -12.04
CA ARG A 132 14.14 0.36 -11.11
C ARG A 132 14.30 -0.11 -9.65
N THR A 133 14.10 -1.41 -9.40
CA THR A 133 14.32 -2.08 -8.11
C THR A 133 15.75 -2.55 -7.96
#